data_AF-A0A5S4GFE6-F1
#
_entry.id   AF-A0A5S4GFE6-F1
#
_cell.length_a   1.000
_cell.length_b   1.000
_cell.length_c   1.000
_cell.angle_alpha   90.00
_cell.angle_beta   90.00
_cell.angle_gamma   90.00
#
_symmetry.space_group_name_H-M   'P 1'
#
loop_
_entity.id
_entity.type
_entity.pdbx_description
1 polymer ?
#
loop_
_entity_poly.entity_id
_entity_poly.type
_entity_poly.pdbx_seq_one_letter_code
_entity_poly.pdbx_strand_id
1 'polypeptide(L)'
;MTGPQSLTQIDRLRIIAETIGRPLRWQEQSEDWFRDEMARLGMPAQGVDDYVDALTARVGKTAEVLPTVEQVTGRPPFTYA
;
A
#
# COMPACT_ATOMS: atom_id res chain seq x y z
N MET A 1 6.33 8.42 -10.39
CA MET A 1 6.45 7.17 -11.17
C MET A 1 5.61 6.11 -10.49
N THR A 2 4.86 5.31 -11.25
CA THR A 2 3.97 4.26 -10.71
C THR A 2 4.25 2.90 -11.34
N GLY A 3 3.75 1.83 -10.72
CA GLY A 3 3.62 0.53 -11.37
C GLY A 3 2.47 0.51 -12.41
N PRO A 4 2.19 -0.64 -13.04
CA PRO A 4 1.18 -0.75 -14.10
C PRO A 4 -0.27 -0.82 -13.58
N GLN A 5 -0.48 -0.95 -12.26
CA GLN A 5 -1.79 -1.26 -11.68
C GLN A 5 -2.01 -0.46 -10.39
N SER A 6 -3.22 0.07 -10.20
CA SER A 6 -3.70 0.58 -8.92
C SER A 6 -4.25 -0.59 -8.10
N LEU A 7 -3.56 -0.97 -7.03
CA LEU A 7 -3.91 -2.12 -6.18
C LEU A 7 -4.36 -1.69 -4.80
N THR A 8 -5.44 -2.30 -4.30
CA THR A 8 -5.85 -2.21 -2.90
C THR A 8 -4.85 -2.95 -1.99
N GLN A 9 -4.95 -2.73 -0.67
CA GLN A 9 -4.14 -3.49 0.30
C GLN A 9 -4.48 -4.99 0.26
N ILE A 10 -5.75 -5.32 0.02
CA ILE A 10 -6.25 -6.70 -0.11
C ILE A 10 -5.70 -7.37 -1.37
N ASP A 11 -5.64 -6.65 -2.50
CA ASP A 11 -5.06 -7.18 -3.74
C ASP A 11 -3.59 -7.53 -3.59
N ARG A 12 -2.82 -6.65 -2.91
CA ARG A 12 -1.40 -6.89 -2.64
C ARG A 12 -1.22 -8.11 -1.75
N LEU A 13 -2.04 -8.25 -0.71
CA LEU A 13 -2.00 -9.44 0.16
C LEU A 13 -2.30 -10.72 -0.61
N ARG A 14 -3.29 -10.69 -1.52
CA ARG A 14 -3.63 -11.82 -2.38
C ARG A 14 -2.44 -12.20 -3.28
N ILE A 15 -1.80 -11.22 -3.93
CA ILE A 15 -0.62 -11.47 -4.76
C ILE A 15 0.51 -12.09 -3.93
N ILE A 16 0.80 -11.56 -2.74
CA ILE A 16 1.83 -12.15 -1.85
C ILE A 16 1.48 -13.59 -1.50
N ALA A 17 0.22 -13.87 -1.13
CA ALA A 17 -0.25 -15.20 -0.77
C ALA A 17 -0.05 -16.21 -1.92
N GLU A 18 -0.38 -15.79 -3.15
CA GLU A 18 -0.16 -16.56 -4.37
C GLU A 18 1.34 -16.80 -4.61
N THR A 19 2.18 -15.76 -4.54
CA THR A 19 3.62 -15.84 -4.80
C THR A 19 4.36 -16.74 -3.79
N ILE A 20 3.99 -16.70 -2.51
CA ILE A 20 4.62 -17.55 -1.48
C ILE A 20 3.95 -18.93 -1.34
N GLY A 21 2.86 -19.18 -2.06
CA GLY A 21 2.10 -20.44 -2.00
C GLY A 21 1.46 -20.72 -0.65
N ARG A 22 1.05 -19.69 0.11
CA ARG A 22 0.45 -19.86 1.45
C ARG A 22 -0.81 -19.01 1.59
N PRO A 23 -1.87 -19.53 2.23
CA PRO A 23 -3.07 -18.74 2.47
C PRO A 23 -2.77 -17.62 3.47
N LEU A 24 -3.09 -16.39 3.09
CA LEU A 24 -3.03 -15.21 3.97
C LEU A 24 -4.44 -14.60 4.10
N ARG A 25 -4.72 -13.98 5.24
CA ARG A 25 -5.99 -13.25 5.49
C ARG A 25 -5.72 -11.81 5.87
N TRP A 26 -6.50 -10.91 5.30
CA TRP A 26 -6.50 -9.51 5.72
C TRP A 26 -7.23 -9.40 7.06
N GLN A 27 -6.66 -8.62 7.98
CA GLN A 27 -7.29 -8.26 9.24
C GLN A 27 -7.10 -6.77 9.47
N GLU A 28 -8.18 -6.02 9.38
CA GLU A 28 -8.18 -4.59 9.66
C GLU A 28 -7.84 -4.36 11.14
N GLN A 29 -6.94 -3.42 11.39
CA GLN A 29 -6.59 -2.96 12.74
C GLN A 29 -7.25 -1.61 12.99
N SER A 30 -7.60 -1.32 14.24
CA SER A 30 -8.11 0.00 14.58
C SER A 30 -7.00 1.05 14.47
N GLU A 31 -7.37 2.29 14.17
CA GLU A 31 -6.39 3.38 14.12
C GLU A 31 -5.72 3.61 15.48
N ASP A 32 -6.47 3.50 16.59
CA ASP A 32 -5.92 3.64 17.95
C ASP A 32 -4.82 2.61 18.22
N TRP A 33 -5.07 1.35 17.86
CA TRP A 33 -4.07 0.30 18.00
C TRP A 33 -2.82 0.61 17.17
N PHE A 34 -3.01 1.10 15.93
CA PHE A 34 -1.90 1.47 15.06
C PHE A 34 -1.09 2.64 15.62
N ARG A 35 -1.76 3.69 16.12
CA ARG A 35 -1.11 4.84 16.77
C ARG A 35 -0.29 4.42 17.98
N ASP A 36 -0.85 3.58 18.85
CA ASP A 36 -0.17 3.04 20.01
C ASP A 36 1.07 2.20 19.62
N GLU A 37 0.96 1.39 18.59
CA GLU A 37 2.08 0.58 18.10
C GLU A 37 3.19 1.44 17.49
N MET A 38 2.85 2.44 16.68
CA MET A 38 3.83 3.36 16.12
C MET A 38 4.54 4.18 17.21
N ALA A 39 3.81 4.59 18.25
CA ALA A 39 4.40 5.26 19.41
C ALA A 39 5.40 4.36 20.15
N ARG A 40 5.09 3.06 20.33
CA ARG A 40 6.02 2.07 20.91
C ARG A 40 7.30 1.91 20.08
N LEU A 41 7.22 2.09 18.77
CA LEU A 41 8.36 2.04 17.86
C LEU A 41 9.13 3.38 17.78
N GLY A 42 8.73 4.40 18.55
CA GLY A 42 9.40 5.70 18.60
C GLY A 42 9.09 6.61 17.41
N MET A 43 8.01 6.35 16.67
CA MET A 43 7.58 7.20 15.56
C MET A 43 6.97 8.53 16.07
N PRO A 44 7.32 9.69 15.47
CA PRO A 44 6.68 10.95 15.83
C PRO A 44 5.18 10.95 15.54
N ALA A 45 4.36 11.36 16.51
CA ALA A 45 2.90 11.33 16.42
C ALA A 45 2.36 12.00 15.14
N GLN A 46 2.86 13.19 14.80
CA GLN A 46 2.43 13.91 13.60
C GLN A 46 2.62 13.07 12.32
N GLY A 47 3.76 12.37 12.19
CA GLY A 47 4.01 11.53 11.02
C GLY A 47 3.08 10.31 10.94
N VAL A 48 2.62 9.81 12.08
CA VAL A 48 1.62 8.73 12.17
C VAL A 48 0.25 9.24 11.75
N ASP A 49 -0.16 10.41 12.25
CA ASP A 49 -1.46 11.01 11.91
C ASP A 49 -1.54 11.35 10.42
N ASP A 50 -0.50 12.01 9.86
CA ASP A 50 -0.43 12.33 8.43
C ASP A 50 -0.52 11.05 7.57
N TYR A 51 0.07 9.95 8.03
CA TYR A 51 0.03 8.68 7.33
C TYR A 51 -1.36 8.03 7.36
N VAL A 52 -2.02 8.03 8.52
CA VAL A 52 -3.39 7.52 8.67
C VAL A 52 -4.35 8.33 7.80
N ASP A 53 -4.27 9.67 7.83
CA ASP A 53 -5.09 10.55 7.01
C ASP A 53 -4.89 10.28 5.51
N ALA A 54 -3.64 10.09 5.08
CA ALA A 54 -3.32 9.77 3.70
C ALA A 54 -3.88 8.40 3.25
N LEU A 55 -3.92 7.40 4.13
CA LEU A 55 -4.53 6.11 3.84
C LEU A 55 -6.05 6.23 3.76
N THR A 56 -6.67 6.87 4.75
CA THR A 56 -8.13 7.08 4.81
C THR A 56 -8.64 7.83 3.59
N ALA A 57 -7.92 8.87 3.14
CA ALA A 57 -8.29 9.66 1.97
C ALA A 57 -8.34 8.84 0.66
N ARG A 58 -7.69 7.67 0.61
CA ARG A 58 -7.58 6.78 -0.56
C ARG A 58 -8.56 5.60 -0.54
N VAL A 59 -9.28 5.38 0.57
CA VAL A 59 -10.26 4.29 0.67
C VAL A 59 -11.32 4.44 -0.41
N GLY A 60 -11.59 3.35 -1.14
CA GLY A 60 -12.57 3.31 -2.24
C GLY A 60 -12.16 4.08 -3.51
N LYS A 61 -10.92 4.58 -3.58
CA LYS A 61 -10.43 5.36 -4.74
C LYS A 61 -9.27 4.63 -5.42
N THR A 62 -9.33 4.56 -6.74
CA THR A 62 -8.18 4.10 -7.54
C THR A 62 -7.13 5.20 -7.62
N ALA A 63 -5.86 4.82 -7.54
CA ALA A 63 -4.76 5.73 -7.84
C ALA A 63 -4.61 5.90 -9.36
N GLU A 64 -4.12 7.06 -9.78
CA GLU A 64 -3.71 7.29 -11.16
C GLU A 64 -2.51 6.40 -11.51
N VAL A 65 -2.60 5.69 -12.63
CA VAL A 65 -1.50 4.89 -13.19
C VAL A 65 -0.85 5.68 -14.31
N LEU A 66 0.44 5.97 -14.18
CA LEU A 66 1.19 6.81 -15.09
C LEU A 66 2.08 5.97 -16.03
N PRO A 67 2.22 6.36 -17.31
CA PRO A 67 3.10 5.70 -18.28
C PRO A 67 4.58 6.07 -18.10
N THR A 68 4.94 6.81 -17.03
CA THR A 68 6.24 7.46 -16.88
C THR A 68 7.42 6.48 -16.96
N VAL A 69 7.26 5.26 -16.46
CA VAL A 69 8.34 4.26 -16.51
C VAL A 69 8.65 3.88 -17.96
N GLU A 70 7.63 3.60 -18.76
CA GLU A 70 7.80 3.24 -20.17
C GLU A 70 8.34 4.42 -20.98
N GLN A 71 7.84 5.63 -20.74
CA GLN A 71 8.32 6.83 -21.42
C GLN A 71 9.80 7.11 -21.17
N VAL A 72 10.30 6.85 -19.96
CA VAL A 72 11.69 7.13 -19.57
C VAL A 72 12.63 5.97 -19.95
N THR A 73 12.15 4.72 -19.84
CA THR A 73 13.02 3.54 -19.95
C THR A 73 12.85 2.73 -21.24
N GLY A 74 11.79 2.99 -22.02
CA GLY A 74 11.40 2.19 -23.19
C GLY A 74 10.89 0.78 -22.85
N ARG A 75 10.61 0.48 -21.58
CA ARG A 75 10.11 -0.81 -21.11
C ARG A 75 8.93 -0.62 -20.15
N PRO A 76 7.94 -1.52 -20.15
CA PRO A 76 6.84 -1.43 -19.19
C PRO A 76 7.34 -1.58 -17.75
N PRO A 77 6.67 -0.96 -16.76
CA PRO A 77 6.99 -1.17 -15.35
C PRO A 77 6.69 -2.62 -14.93
N PHE A 78 7.45 -3.11 -13.95
CA PHE A 78 7.18 -4.42 -13.34
C PHE A 78 5.83 -4.44 -12.60
N THR A 79 5.17 -5.58 -12.62
CA THR A 79 4.00 -5.87 -11.81
C THR A 79 4.39 -5.99 -10.33
N TYR A 80 3.39 -6.00 -9.46
CA TYR A 80 3.61 -6.27 -8.04
C TYR A 80 3.91 -7.74 -7.73
N ALA A 81 3.45 -8.66 -8.59
CA ALA A 81 3.69 -10.10 -8.50
C ALA A 81 5.10 -10.48 -8.91
#